data_AF-A0A5B9DT49-F1
#
_entry.id   AF-A0A5B9DT49-F1
#
_cell.length_a   1.000
_cell.length_b   1.000
_cell.length_c   1.000
_cell.angle_alpha   90.00
_cell.angle_beta   90.00
_cell.angle_gamma   90.00
#
_symmetry.space_group_name_H-M   'P 1'
#
loop_
_entity.id
_entity.type
_entity.pdbx_description
1 polymer ?
#
loop_
_entity_poly.entity_id
_entity_poly.type
_entity_poly.pdbx_seq_one_letter_code
_entity_poly.pdbx_strand_id
1 'polypeptide(L)'
;MRDLKRLLTGTVLAGSAIGGWFHQPAWLLAPAAVSLLFLLLEDRAVRGQIGAAAWASEGYARFLVGTNLSLLLRNAILNAAILAIASALHSALGG
;
A
#
# COMPACT_ATOMS: atom_id res chain seq x y z
N MET A 1 -3.67 5.81 14.18
CA MET A 1 -3.09 5.07 13.02
C MET A 1 -3.92 3.88 12.55
N ARG A 2 -4.60 3.12 13.43
CA ARG A 2 -5.38 1.93 13.03
C ARG A 2 -6.56 2.25 12.10
N ASP A 3 -7.28 3.34 12.35
CA ASP A 3 -8.41 3.77 11.52
C ASP A 3 -7.98 4.30 10.16
N LEU A 4 -6.86 5.02 10.11
CA LEU A 4 -6.26 5.49 8.86
C LEU A 4 -5.84 4.32 7.96
N LYS A 5 -5.25 3.26 8.54
CA LYS A 5 -4.90 2.03 7.80
C LYS A 5 -6.16 1.35 7.25
N ARG A 6 -7.24 1.25 8.03
CA ARG A 6 -8.53 0.67 7.58
C ARG A 6 -9.16 1.46 6.44
N LEU A 7 -9.17 2.79 6.55
CA LEU A 7 -9.64 3.68 5.50
C LEU A 7 -8.82 3.48 4.23
N LEU A 8 -7.49 3.53 4.31
CA LEU A 8 -6.60 3.30 3.16
C LEU A 8 -6.84 1.93 2.52
N THR A 9 -6.90 0.85 3.30
CA THR A 9 -7.18 -0.49 2.77
C THR A 9 -8.55 -0.56 2.09
N GLY A 10 -9.60 -0.02 2.71
CA GLY A 10 -10.95 0.00 2.12
C GLY A 10 -11.01 0.79 0.82
N THR A 11 -10.37 1.96 0.78
CA THR A 11 -10.34 2.82 -0.41
C THR A 11 -9.53 2.18 -1.55
N VAL A 12 -8.42 1.50 -1.23
CA VAL A 12 -7.62 0.76 -2.22
C VAL A 12 -8.39 -0.42 -2.80
N LEU A 13 -9.08 -1.20 -1.97
CA LEU A 13 -9.89 -2.33 -2.44
C LEU A 13 -11.03 -1.87 -3.34
N ALA A 14 -11.81 -0.88 -2.90
CA ALA A 14 -12.91 -0.33 -3.68
C ALA A 14 -12.41 0.32 -4.98
N GLY A 15 -11.36 1.14 -4.88
CA GLY A 15 -10.74 1.78 -6.04
C GLY A 15 -10.23 0.78 -7.06
N SER A 16 -9.63 -0.33 -6.64
CA SER A 16 -9.07 -1.33 -7.56
C SER A 16 -10.09 -2.23 -8.21
N ALA A 17 -11.21 -2.49 -7.54
CA ALA A 17 -12.37 -3.11 -8.19
C ALA A 17 -12.93 -2.20 -9.30
N ILE A 18 -13.09 -0.89 -9.01
CA ILE A 18 -13.58 0.10 -9.97
C ILE A 18 -12.58 0.31 -11.11
N GLY A 19 -11.29 0.49 -10.80
CA GLY A 19 -10.22 0.69 -11.77
C GLY A 19 -10.03 -0.51 -12.70
N GLY A 20 -10.19 -1.73 -12.19
CA GLY A 20 -10.20 -2.95 -13.00
C GLY A 20 -11.42 -3.04 -13.93
N TRP A 21 -12.59 -2.63 -13.45
CA TRP A 21 -13.82 -2.57 -14.26
C TRP A 21 -13.69 -1.59 -15.44
N PHE A 22 -13.02 -0.46 -15.23
CA PHE A 22 -12.78 0.54 -16.28
C PHE A 22 -11.45 0.35 -17.04
N HIS A 23 -10.76 -0.78 -16.84
CA HIS A 23 -9.45 -1.08 -17.44
C HIS A 23 -8.42 0.06 -17.29
N GLN A 24 -8.39 0.75 -16.15
CA GLN A 24 -7.46 1.86 -15.92
C GLN A 24 -6.10 1.35 -15.42
N PRO A 25 -5.05 1.33 -16.26
CA PRO A 25 -3.75 0.76 -15.88
C PRO A 25 -3.02 1.60 -14.83
N ALA A 26 -3.29 2.91 -14.77
CA ALA A 26 -2.71 3.82 -13.77
C ALA A 26 -3.06 3.39 -12.32
N TRP A 27 -4.20 2.71 -12.15
CA TRP A 27 -4.67 2.25 -10.85
C TRP A 27 -3.93 1.02 -10.31
N LEU A 28 -3.09 0.39 -11.13
CA LEU A 28 -2.18 -0.66 -10.69
C LEU A 28 -1.11 -0.10 -9.74
N LEU A 29 -0.59 1.10 -10.06
CA LEU A 29 0.54 1.72 -9.37
C LEU A 29 0.10 2.75 -8.31
N ALA A 30 -1.06 3.40 -8.48
CA ALA A 30 -1.51 4.46 -7.59
C ALA A 30 -1.61 4.01 -6.11
N PRO A 31 -2.22 2.86 -5.75
CA PRO A 31 -2.27 2.38 -4.37
C PRO A 31 -0.89 2.10 -3.77
N ALA A 32 0.01 1.54 -4.57
CA ALA A 32 1.37 1.24 -4.16
C ALA A 32 2.15 2.54 -3.91
N ALA A 33 2.03 3.53 -4.80
CA ALA A 33 2.66 4.83 -4.66
C ALA A 33 2.19 5.58 -3.40
N VAL A 34 0.87 5.60 -3.14
CA VAL A 34 0.31 6.23 -1.93
C VAL A 34 0.80 5.51 -0.67
N SER A 35 0.82 4.18 -0.67
CA SER A 35 1.31 3.39 0.46
C SER A 35 2.80 3.62 0.72
N LEU A 36 3.60 3.79 -0.34
CA LEU A 36 5.05 4.03 -0.25
C LEU A 36 5.32 5.42 0.30
N LEU A 37 4.57 6.42 -0.16
CA LEU A 37 4.65 7.79 0.35
C LEU A 37 4.28 7.85 1.84
N PHE A 38 3.23 7.14 2.26
CA PHE A 38 2.88 7.02 3.67
C PHE A 38 4.00 6.38 4.50
N LEU A 39 4.63 5.32 3.99
CA LEU A 39 5.72 4.62 4.66
C LEU A 39 6.96 5.50 4.82
N LEU A 40 7.27 6.33 3.82
CA LEU A 40 8.36 7.32 3.90
C LEU A 40 8.07 8.40 4.94
N LEU A 41 6.82 8.88 5.02
CA LEU A 41 6.42 9.85 6.04
C LEU A 41 6.51 9.24 7.45
N GLU A 42 6.09 7.98 7.61
CA GLU A 42 6.17 7.26 8.88
C GLU A 42 7.64 7.04 9.29
N ASP A 43 8.52 6.60 8.38
CA ASP A 43 9.95 6.45 8.65
C ASP A 43 10.59 7.79 9.06
N ARG A 44 10.26 8.88 8.35
CA ARG A 44 10.80 10.21 8.67
C ARG A 44 10.31 10.73 10.02
N ALA A 45 9.04 10.47 10.37
CA ALA A 45 8.47 10.84 11.66
C ALA A 45 9.11 10.03 12.80
N VAL A 46 9.31 8.72 12.61
CA VAL A 46 9.98 7.85 13.58
C VAL A 46 11.43 8.27 13.77
N ARG A 47 12.19 8.48 12.68
CA ARG A 47 13.58 8.97 12.75
C ARG A 47 13.69 10.34 13.40
N GLY A 48 12.72 11.23 13.20
CA GLY A 48 12.67 12.54 13.85
C GLY A 48 12.48 12.46 15.37
N GLN A 49 11.92 11.37 15.90
CA GLN A 49 11.77 11.12 17.33
C GLN A 49 12.99 10.40 17.95
N ILE A 50 13.86 9.86 17.11
CA ILE A 50 15.06 9.15 17.52
C ILE A 50 16.20 10.16 17.72
N GLY A 51 16.49 10.50 18.99
CA GLY A 51 17.56 11.43 19.35
C GLY A 51 18.99 10.92 19.05
N ALA A 52 19.99 11.74 19.36
CA ALA A 52 21.39 11.59 18.92
C ALA A 52 22.16 10.31 19.37
N ALA A 53 21.61 9.49 20.29
CA ALA A 53 22.28 8.28 20.79
C ALA A 53 21.29 7.10 20.89
N ALA A 54 21.02 6.46 19.76
CA ALA A 54 19.85 5.60 19.57
C ALA A 54 20.10 4.26 18.88
N TRP A 55 21.31 3.72 18.97
CA TRP A 55 21.68 2.35 18.60
C TRP A 55 20.58 1.26 18.74
N ALA A 56 19.83 1.20 19.83
CA ALA A 56 18.70 0.26 19.98
C ALA A 56 17.44 0.67 19.18
N SER A 57 17.13 1.97 19.10
CA SER A 57 16.01 2.55 18.37
C SER A 57 16.22 2.53 16.84
N GLU A 58 17.47 2.56 16.38
CA GLU A 58 17.86 2.46 14.96
C GLU A 58 17.53 1.06 14.41
N GLY A 59 17.80 0.00 15.17
CA GLY A 59 17.43 -1.37 14.81
C GLY A 59 15.92 -1.56 14.72
N TYR A 60 15.17 -0.99 15.66
CA TYR A 60 13.70 -0.99 15.64
C TYR A 60 13.14 -0.23 14.43
N ALA A 61 13.68 0.94 14.10
CA ALA A 61 13.27 1.70 12.91
C ALA A 61 13.49 0.90 11.62
N ARG A 62 14.65 0.23 11.47
CA ARG A 62 14.93 -0.62 10.31
C ARG A 62 13.99 -1.83 10.22
N PHE A 63 13.68 -2.47 11.35
CA PHE A 63 12.71 -3.56 11.40
C PHE A 63 11.30 -3.10 11.02
N LEU A 64 10.88 -1.92 11.48
CA LEU A 64 9.60 -1.30 11.13
C LEU A 64 9.49 -1.02 9.63
N VAL A 65 10.54 -0.43 9.05
CA VAL A 65 10.61 -0.18 7.59
C VAL A 65 10.51 -1.50 6.82
N GLY A 66 11.29 -2.51 7.18
CA GLY A 66 11.26 -3.82 6.52
C GLY A 66 9.90 -4.50 6.61
N THR A 67 9.26 -4.45 7.78
CA THR A 67 7.92 -5.01 8.00
C THR A 67 6.84 -4.26 7.22
N ASN A 68 6.90 -2.93 7.20
CA ASN A 68 5.96 -2.14 6.41
C ASN A 68 6.17 -2.36 4.90
N LEU A 69 7.42 -2.54 4.45
CA LEU A 69 7.74 -2.81 3.05
C LEU A 69 7.21 -4.17 2.61
N SER A 70 7.33 -5.21 3.43
CA SER A 70 6.79 -6.54 3.12
C SER A 70 5.26 -6.53 3.07
N LEU A 71 4.60 -5.77 3.95
CA LEU A 71 3.16 -5.53 3.89
C LEU A 71 2.74 -4.76 2.63
N LEU A 72 3.52 -3.76 2.23
CA LEU A 72 3.28 -3.00 1.00
C LEU A 72 3.39 -3.89 -0.23
N LEU A 73 4.43 -4.72 -0.31
CA LEU A 73 4.62 -5.69 -1.38
C LEU A 73 3.45 -6.69 -1.45
N ARG A 74 3.04 -7.24 -0.30
CA ARG A 74 1.87 -8.13 -0.22
C ARG A 74 0.60 -7.44 -0.71
N ASN A 75 0.37 -6.19 -0.30
CA ASN A 75 -0.80 -5.43 -0.73
C ASN A 75 -0.75 -5.09 -2.22
N ALA A 76 0.42 -4.79 -2.78
CA ALA A 76 0.58 -4.54 -4.22
C ALA A 76 0.25 -5.79 -5.05
N ILE A 77 0.70 -6.97 -4.61
CA ILE A 77 0.36 -8.24 -5.25
C ILE A 77 -1.15 -8.51 -5.18
N LEU A 78 -1.76 -8.32 -4.01
CA LEU A 78 -3.21 -8.46 -3.84
C LEU A 78 -3.99 -7.48 -4.72
N ASN A 79 -3.51 -6.23 -4.82
CA ASN A 79 -4.11 -5.20 -5.65
C ASN A 79 -4.11 -5.58 -7.13
N ALA A 80 -2.95 -6.04 -7.63
CA ALA A 80 -2.81 -6.51 -9.00
C ALA A 80 -3.70 -7.73 -9.28
N ALA A 81 -3.79 -8.68 -8.35
CA ALA A 81 -4.66 -9.84 -8.47
C ALA A 81 -6.15 -9.43 -8.55
N ILE A 82 -6.62 -8.55 -7.67
CA ILE A 82 -8.01 -8.05 -7.68
C ILE A 82 -8.31 -7.33 -8.99
N LEU A 83 -7.39 -6.48 -9.44
CA LEU A 83 -7.57 -5.70 -10.67
C LEU A 83 -7.63 -6.61 -11.90
N ALA A 84 -6.79 -7.65 -11.96
CA ALA A 84 -6.81 -8.66 -13.02
C ALA A 84 -8.12 -9.49 -13.00
N ILE A 85 -8.57 -9.93 -11.81
CA ILE A 85 -9.83 -10.68 -11.66
C ILE A 85 -11.02 -9.82 -12.09
N ALA A 86 -11.09 -8.56 -11.64
CA ALA A 86 -12.17 -7.64 -12.00
C ALA A 86 -12.19 -7.35 -13.51
N SER A 87 -11.02 -7.14 -14.12
CA SER A 87 -10.90 -6.93 -15.57
C SER A 87 -11.35 -8.17 -16.36
N ALA A 88 -10.90 -9.36 -15.94
CA ALA A 88 -11.27 -10.61 -16.59
C ALA A 88 -12.77 -10.91 -16.46
N LEU A 89 -13.37 -10.59 -15.31
CA LEU A 89 -14.81 -10.74 -15.10
C LEU A 89 -15.61 -9.77 -15.98
N HIS A 90 -15.15 -8.53 -16.13
CA HIS A 90 -15.79 -7.55 -17.01
C HIS A 90 -15.80 -8.03 -18.46
N SER A 91 -14.65 -8.49 -18.97
CA SER A 91 -14.54 -9.06 -20.32
C SER A 91 -15.38 -10.33 -20.51
N ALA A 92 -15.50 -11.18 -19.48
CA ALA A 92 -16.32 -12.39 -19.53
C ALA A 92 -17.84 -12.09 -19.54
N LEU A 93 -18.26 -10.96 -18.96
CA LEU A 93 -19.65 -10.52 -18.92
C LEU A 93 -20.06 -9.70 -20.16
N GLY A 94 -19.17 -9.57 -21.16
CA GLY A 94 -19.47 -8.91 -22.42
C GLY A 94 -19.16 -7.41 -22.47
N GLY A 95 -18.28 -6.94 -21.58
CA GLY A 95 -17.62 -5.63 -21.71
C GLY A 95 -16.61 -5.57 -22.85
#